data_AF-A0A7X6P4D2-F1
#
_entry.id   AF-A0A7X6P4D2-F1
#
_cell.length_a   1.000
_cell.length_b   1.000
_cell.length_c   1.000
_cell.angle_alpha   90.00
_cell.angle_beta   90.00
_cell.angle_gamma   90.00
#
_symmetry.space_group_name_H-M   'P 1'
#
loop_
_entity.id
_entity.type
_entity.pdbx_description
1 polymer ?
#
loop_
_entity_poly.entity_id
_entity_poly.type
_entity_poly.pdbx_seq_one_letter_code
_entity_poly.pdbx_strand_id
1 'polypeptide(L)'
;MQPALRTGEAPPLDPRLREILGGAVAVRFLTHIWSAVVLVIDGRSGVLDHPARAFAVFAAMTAWTATTGILVRNRPSALVSPAAIGTDIALALLVSMADTWVYDGSHPQSFGSAWPIAAVLSVGAIAGMIPGGIVGALTGIASLVAAALAGSTDGRWLANSGTILLGAIAGIVAGYVADRLRAAEMVLARARAREEFARDLHDGVLQTLAVIQRRSDDAALVALAREQDRELRAFIGGERRLPSDLVAALHRTAAEAIGRFDVAVDVVVIDRRLPEAVRARLKSELPEFDPRKLIVNATHTHT
;
A
#
# COMPACT_ATOMS: atom_id res chain seq x y z
N MET A 1 -27.58 14.27 1.13
CA MET A 1 -28.55 13.16 1.29
C MET A 1 -27.75 11.86 1.29
N GLN A 2 -27.33 11.39 2.46
CA GLN A 2 -26.61 10.11 2.61
C GLN A 2 -27.61 8.96 2.40
N PRO A 3 -27.28 7.92 1.62
CA PRO A 3 -28.16 6.77 1.49
C PRO A 3 -28.20 6.03 2.82
N ALA A 4 -29.41 5.76 3.30
CA ALA A 4 -29.67 4.98 4.50
C ALA A 4 -28.94 3.62 4.39
N LEU A 5 -28.04 3.36 5.34
CA LEU A 5 -27.40 2.05 5.52
C LEU A 5 -28.50 1.03 5.78
N ARG A 6 -28.70 0.09 4.83
CA ARG A 6 -29.55 -1.09 5.06
C ARG A 6 -28.96 -1.87 6.22
N THR A 7 -29.70 -1.95 7.32
CA THR A 7 -29.35 -2.69 8.53
C THR A 7 -29.32 -4.19 8.22
N GLY A 8 -28.12 -4.73 7.97
CA GLY A 8 -27.89 -6.18 7.84
C GLY A 8 -26.72 -6.58 6.93
N GLU A 9 -26.22 -5.69 6.07
CA GLU A 9 -25.05 -6.00 5.24
C GLU A 9 -23.76 -5.69 6.02
N ALA A 10 -22.94 -6.72 6.24
CA ALA A 10 -21.59 -6.55 6.74
C ALA A 10 -20.85 -5.52 5.85
N PRO A 11 -20.08 -4.60 6.43
CA PRO A 11 -19.41 -3.56 5.66
C PRO A 11 -18.59 -4.19 4.52
N PRO A 12 -18.56 -3.54 3.34
CA PRO A 12 -17.81 -4.07 2.20
C PRO A 12 -16.35 -4.27 2.60
N LEU A 13 -15.80 -5.43 2.24
CA LEU A 13 -14.39 -5.72 2.49
C LEU A 13 -13.49 -4.65 1.87
N ASP A 14 -12.47 -4.29 2.63
CA ASP A 14 -11.33 -3.50 2.17
C ASP A 14 -10.87 -3.97 0.77
N PRO A 15 -10.84 -3.08 -0.24
CA PRO A 15 -10.41 -3.40 -1.60
C PRO A 15 -9.06 -4.12 -1.66
N ARG A 16 -8.15 -3.83 -0.75
CA ARG A 16 -6.80 -4.41 -0.73
C ARG A 16 -6.78 -5.80 -0.14
N LEU A 17 -7.52 -6.03 0.95
CA LEU A 17 -7.76 -7.38 1.44
C LEU A 17 -8.44 -8.23 0.37
N ARG A 18 -9.35 -7.65 -0.43
CA ARG A 18 -9.94 -8.33 -1.59
C ARG A 18 -8.90 -8.69 -2.66
N GLU A 19 -7.96 -7.79 -2.97
CA GLU A 19 -6.83 -8.07 -3.88
C GLU A 19 -5.94 -9.21 -3.36
N ILE A 20 -5.59 -9.19 -2.06
CA ILE A 20 -4.79 -10.24 -1.42
C ILE A 20 -5.51 -11.59 -1.45
N LEU A 21 -6.81 -11.62 -1.13
CA LEU A 21 -7.63 -12.83 -1.23
C LEU A 21 -7.76 -13.30 -2.68
N GLY A 22 -7.85 -12.37 -3.63
CA GLY A 22 -7.78 -12.66 -5.07
C GLY A 22 -6.47 -13.37 -5.45
N GLY A 23 -5.33 -12.90 -4.92
CA GLY A 23 -4.04 -13.53 -5.08
C GLY A 23 -3.99 -14.95 -4.48
N ALA A 24 -4.50 -15.14 -3.27
CA ALA A 24 -4.57 -16.47 -2.63
C ALA A 24 -5.47 -17.44 -3.42
N VAL A 25 -6.59 -16.97 -3.96
CA VAL A 25 -7.46 -17.76 -4.85
C VAL A 25 -6.77 -18.08 -6.17
N ALA A 26 -6.01 -17.16 -6.76
CA ALA A 26 -5.22 -17.43 -7.96
C ALA A 26 -4.16 -18.53 -7.70
N VAL A 27 -3.46 -18.46 -6.55
CA VAL A 27 -2.56 -19.53 -6.11
C VAL A 27 -3.30 -20.86 -5.96
N ARG A 28 -4.51 -20.87 -5.37
CA ARG A 28 -5.35 -22.08 -5.28
C ARG A 28 -5.67 -22.69 -6.64
N PHE A 29 -6.02 -21.87 -7.63
CA PHE A 29 -6.26 -22.35 -9.00
C PHE A 29 -5.00 -22.96 -9.61
N LEU A 30 -3.85 -22.32 -9.45
CA LEU A 30 -2.58 -22.83 -9.98
C LEU A 30 -2.17 -24.15 -9.33
N THR A 31 -2.28 -24.26 -8.00
CA THR A 31 -1.96 -25.50 -7.29
C THR A 31 -2.97 -26.60 -7.59
N HIS A 32 -4.23 -26.26 -7.82
CA HIS A 32 -5.23 -27.23 -8.26
C HIS A 32 -4.95 -27.78 -9.68
N ILE A 33 -4.52 -26.93 -10.61
CA ILE A 33 -4.06 -27.37 -11.94
C ILE A 33 -2.86 -28.29 -11.80
N TRP A 34 -1.89 -27.94 -10.95
CA TRP A 34 -0.74 -28.80 -10.68
C TRP A 34 -1.18 -30.16 -10.11
N SER A 35 -2.10 -30.18 -9.14
CA SER A 35 -2.68 -31.42 -8.61
C SER A 35 -3.34 -32.27 -9.68
N ALA A 36 -4.02 -31.66 -10.65
CA ALA A 36 -4.62 -32.37 -11.78
C ALA A 36 -3.56 -33.01 -12.68
N VAL A 37 -2.46 -32.29 -12.95
CA VAL A 37 -1.32 -32.80 -13.72
C VAL A 37 -0.70 -34.00 -13.02
N VAL A 38 -0.42 -33.90 -11.72
CA VAL A 38 0.16 -35.02 -10.96
C VAL A 38 -0.79 -36.21 -10.93
N LEU A 39 -2.09 -36.00 -10.69
CA LEU A 39 -3.09 -37.07 -10.70
C LEU A 39 -3.15 -37.82 -12.04
N VAL A 40 -3.06 -37.10 -13.17
CA VAL A 40 -3.04 -37.70 -14.50
C VAL A 40 -1.75 -38.47 -14.75
N ILE A 41 -0.60 -37.96 -14.28
CA ILE A 41 0.69 -38.65 -14.40
C ILE A 41 0.67 -39.94 -13.59
N ASP A 42 0.22 -39.88 -12.33
CA ASP A 42 0.17 -41.03 -11.43
C ASP A 42 -0.79 -42.12 -11.92
N GLY A 43 -1.94 -41.71 -12.49
CA GLY A 43 -2.88 -42.63 -13.11
C GLY A 43 -2.31 -43.31 -14.36
N ARG A 44 -1.37 -42.69 -15.07
CA ARG A 44 -0.69 -43.27 -16.25
C ARG A 44 0.53 -44.11 -15.90
N SER A 45 1.23 -43.77 -14.83
CA SER A 45 2.42 -44.51 -14.37
C SER A 45 2.05 -45.78 -13.59
N GLY A 46 0.79 -45.90 -13.15
CA GLY A 46 0.32 -47.03 -12.36
C GLY A 46 0.71 -46.97 -10.87
N VAL A 47 1.20 -45.81 -10.41
CA VAL A 47 1.58 -45.57 -9.00
C VAL A 47 0.34 -45.24 -8.14
N LEU A 48 -0.81 -44.97 -8.76
CA LEU A 48 -2.05 -44.64 -8.07
C LEU A 48 -2.78 -45.91 -7.58
N ASP A 49 -2.54 -46.30 -6.34
CA ASP A 49 -3.10 -47.54 -5.75
C ASP A 49 -4.62 -47.47 -5.57
N HIS A 50 -5.14 -46.33 -5.08
CA HIS A 50 -6.57 -46.15 -4.80
C HIS A 50 -7.22 -45.03 -5.64
N PRO A 51 -7.51 -45.26 -6.93
CA PRO A 51 -7.99 -44.22 -7.84
C PRO A 51 -9.33 -43.60 -7.40
N ALA A 52 -10.26 -44.41 -6.87
CA ALA A 52 -11.55 -43.91 -6.40
C ALA A 52 -11.40 -42.88 -5.26
N ARG A 53 -10.47 -43.10 -4.34
CA ARG A 53 -10.18 -42.18 -3.22
C ARG A 53 -9.50 -40.90 -3.73
N ALA A 54 -8.58 -41.04 -4.68
CA ALA A 54 -7.92 -39.90 -5.33
C ALA A 54 -8.93 -38.99 -6.03
N PHE A 55 -9.87 -39.56 -6.80
CA PHE A 55 -10.94 -38.80 -7.45
C PHE A 55 -11.88 -38.13 -6.43
N ALA A 56 -12.19 -38.77 -5.31
CA ALA A 56 -13.02 -38.17 -4.27
C ALA A 56 -12.34 -36.94 -3.62
N VAL A 57 -11.05 -37.06 -3.28
CA VAL A 57 -10.26 -35.94 -2.73
C VAL A 57 -10.13 -34.82 -3.76
N PHE A 58 -9.81 -35.16 -5.01
CA PHE A 58 -9.70 -34.18 -6.09
C PHE A 58 -11.04 -33.47 -6.38
N ALA A 59 -12.17 -34.18 -6.30
CA ALA A 59 -13.50 -33.58 -6.44
C ALA A 59 -13.79 -32.58 -5.30
N ALA A 60 -13.44 -32.91 -4.06
CA ALA A 60 -13.56 -31.97 -2.94
C ALA A 60 -12.68 -30.72 -3.12
N MET A 61 -11.43 -30.90 -3.56
CA MET A 61 -10.53 -29.80 -3.92
C MET A 61 -11.11 -28.92 -5.03
N THR A 62 -11.70 -29.54 -6.06
CA THR A 62 -12.34 -28.85 -7.19
C THR A 62 -13.53 -28.03 -6.71
N ALA A 63 -14.42 -28.64 -5.90
CA ALA A 63 -15.60 -27.98 -5.37
C ALA A 63 -15.24 -26.76 -4.52
N TRP A 64 -14.23 -26.87 -3.66
CA TRP A 64 -13.78 -25.74 -2.84
C TRP A 64 -13.03 -24.68 -3.65
N THR A 65 -12.22 -25.08 -4.62
CA THR A 65 -11.55 -24.15 -5.55
C THR A 65 -12.56 -23.34 -6.36
N ALA A 66 -13.59 -24.00 -6.89
CA ALA A 66 -14.70 -23.34 -7.58
C ALA A 66 -15.47 -22.39 -6.64
N THR A 67 -15.78 -22.86 -5.42
CA THR A 67 -16.50 -22.06 -4.42
C THR A 67 -15.72 -20.78 -4.08
N THR A 68 -14.44 -20.90 -3.76
CA THR A 68 -13.60 -19.74 -3.44
C THR A 68 -13.39 -18.81 -4.64
N GLY A 69 -13.29 -19.35 -5.86
CA GLY A 69 -13.29 -18.59 -7.10
C GLY A 69 -14.57 -17.79 -7.38
N ILE A 70 -15.74 -18.36 -7.06
CA ILE A 70 -17.03 -17.68 -7.18
C ILE A 70 -17.17 -16.61 -6.09
N LEU A 71 -16.82 -16.95 -4.84
CA LEU A 71 -16.96 -16.04 -3.70
C LEU A 71 -16.05 -14.83 -3.80
N VAL A 72 -14.80 -14.97 -4.27
CA VAL A 72 -13.89 -13.82 -4.37
C VAL A 72 -14.39 -12.75 -5.35
N ARG A 73 -15.12 -13.17 -6.39
CA ARG A 73 -15.72 -12.26 -7.39
C ARG A 73 -17.04 -11.66 -6.93
N ASN A 74 -17.90 -12.48 -6.32
CA ASN A 74 -19.30 -12.10 -6.07
C ASN A 74 -19.55 -11.63 -4.63
N ARG A 75 -18.92 -12.25 -3.63
CA ARG A 75 -19.12 -11.99 -2.20
C ARG A 75 -17.83 -12.23 -1.41
N PRO A 76 -16.79 -11.39 -1.59
CA PRO A 76 -15.50 -11.65 -0.98
C PRO A 76 -15.58 -11.60 0.56
N SER A 77 -16.53 -10.86 1.15
CA SER A 77 -16.77 -10.83 2.60
C SER A 77 -17.14 -12.18 3.20
N ALA A 78 -17.70 -13.10 2.40
CA ALA A 78 -17.97 -14.45 2.85
C ALA A 78 -16.67 -15.26 3.10
N LEU A 79 -15.58 -14.95 2.38
CA LEU A 79 -14.30 -15.66 2.52
C LEU A 79 -13.59 -15.38 3.85
N VAL A 80 -13.87 -14.23 4.46
CA VAL A 80 -13.32 -13.88 5.78
C VAL A 80 -14.20 -14.35 6.94
N SER A 81 -15.32 -15.02 6.65
CA SER A 81 -16.18 -15.55 7.70
C SER A 81 -15.49 -16.69 8.45
N PRO A 82 -15.73 -16.86 9.77
CA PRO A 82 -15.17 -17.97 10.53
C PRO A 82 -15.49 -19.34 9.93
N ALA A 83 -16.68 -19.49 9.33
CA ALA A 83 -17.08 -20.72 8.66
C ALA A 83 -16.23 -21.00 7.40
N ALA A 84 -15.99 -19.99 6.57
CA ALA A 84 -15.15 -20.15 5.38
C ALA A 84 -13.70 -20.46 5.75
N ILE A 85 -13.13 -19.73 6.71
CA ILE A 85 -11.76 -19.95 7.20
C ILE A 85 -11.63 -21.35 7.82
N GLY A 86 -12.57 -21.75 8.68
CA GLY A 86 -12.57 -23.07 9.30
C GLY A 86 -12.69 -24.20 8.26
N THR A 87 -13.53 -24.03 7.25
CA THR A 87 -13.66 -24.99 6.14
C THR A 87 -12.38 -25.07 5.33
N ASP A 88 -11.74 -23.94 5.04
CA ASP A 88 -10.50 -23.89 4.27
C ASP A 88 -9.36 -24.59 5.00
N ILE A 89 -9.22 -24.34 6.31
CA ILE A 89 -8.24 -25.03 7.17
C ILE A 89 -8.54 -26.52 7.23
N ALA A 90 -9.79 -26.92 7.47
CA ALA A 90 -10.17 -28.33 7.56
C ALA A 90 -9.85 -29.09 6.27
N LEU A 91 -10.19 -28.52 5.11
CA LEU A 91 -9.86 -29.11 3.81
C LEU A 91 -8.36 -29.16 3.56
N ALA A 92 -7.62 -28.11 3.92
CA ALA A 92 -6.16 -28.10 3.79
C ALA A 92 -5.50 -29.23 4.62
N LEU A 93 -5.95 -29.44 5.85
CA LEU A 93 -5.47 -30.53 6.70
C LEU A 93 -5.87 -31.90 6.15
N LEU A 94 -7.12 -32.07 5.71
CA LEU A 94 -7.61 -33.32 5.11
C LEU A 94 -6.82 -33.69 3.86
N VAL A 95 -6.57 -32.74 2.96
CA VAL A 95 -5.76 -32.96 1.75
C VAL A 95 -4.31 -33.29 2.12
N SER A 96 -3.78 -32.68 3.19
CA SER A 96 -2.42 -32.99 3.69
C SER A 96 -2.32 -34.41 4.25
N MET A 97 -3.42 -34.98 4.76
CA MET A 97 -3.49 -36.36 5.25
C MET A 97 -3.84 -37.36 4.16
N ALA A 98 -4.39 -36.91 3.04
CA ALA A 98 -4.93 -37.79 1.99
C ALA A 98 -3.89 -38.69 1.31
N ASP A 99 -2.59 -38.36 1.45
CA ASP A 99 -1.48 -39.13 0.88
C ASP A 99 -1.59 -40.62 1.21
N THR A 100 -1.73 -40.95 2.50
CA THR A 100 -1.76 -42.35 2.98
C THR A 100 -3.07 -43.08 2.68
N TRP A 101 -4.09 -42.37 2.20
CA TRP A 101 -5.34 -43.00 1.74
C TRP A 101 -5.29 -43.36 0.26
N VAL A 102 -4.42 -42.68 -0.49
CA VAL A 102 -4.35 -42.76 -1.95
C VAL A 102 -3.19 -43.63 -2.42
N TYR A 103 -2.06 -43.57 -1.72
CA TYR A 103 -0.85 -44.31 -2.07
C TYR A 103 -0.48 -45.28 -0.94
N ASP A 104 -0.27 -46.53 -1.29
CA ASP A 104 0.26 -47.59 -0.41
C ASP A 104 1.78 -47.73 -0.58
N GLY A 105 2.31 -47.40 -1.77
CA GLY A 105 3.72 -47.52 -2.12
C GLY A 105 4.52 -46.22 -2.11
N SER A 106 5.79 -46.31 -2.55
CA SER A 106 6.63 -45.12 -2.73
C SER A 106 6.21 -44.36 -4.00
N HIS A 107 6.14 -43.03 -3.87
CA HIS A 107 5.77 -42.15 -4.96
C HIS A 107 6.64 -40.88 -4.90
N PRO A 108 6.94 -40.22 -6.04
CA PRO A 108 7.85 -39.07 -6.07
C PRO A 108 7.31 -37.85 -5.29
N GLN A 109 5.99 -37.64 -5.34
CA GLN A 109 5.30 -36.54 -4.68
C GLN A 109 3.82 -36.86 -4.50
N SER A 110 3.17 -36.25 -3.51
CA SER A 110 1.72 -36.33 -3.35
C SER A 110 1.01 -35.36 -4.28
N PHE A 111 -0.01 -35.78 -5.01
CA PHE A 111 -0.77 -34.88 -5.91
C PHE A 111 -1.42 -33.70 -5.17
N GLY A 112 -1.79 -33.87 -3.90
CA GLY A 112 -2.45 -32.85 -3.08
C GLY A 112 -1.50 -31.87 -2.37
N SER A 113 -0.21 -32.15 -2.33
CA SER A 113 0.76 -31.50 -1.41
C SER A 113 0.84 -29.96 -1.52
N ALA A 114 0.73 -29.41 -2.72
CA ALA A 114 0.84 -27.96 -2.93
C ALA A 114 -0.46 -27.19 -2.64
N TRP A 115 -1.62 -27.85 -2.70
CA TRP A 115 -2.93 -27.19 -2.63
C TRP A 115 -3.22 -26.48 -1.28
N PRO A 116 -2.84 -27.03 -0.11
CA PRO A 116 -3.00 -26.39 1.19
C PRO A 116 -2.39 -24.99 1.32
N ILE A 117 -1.37 -24.65 0.52
CA ILE A 117 -0.67 -23.36 0.63
C ILE A 117 -1.62 -22.17 0.47
N ALA A 118 -2.68 -22.30 -0.34
CA ALA A 118 -3.64 -21.23 -0.53
C ALA A 118 -4.42 -20.90 0.75
N ALA A 119 -4.73 -21.91 1.57
CA ALA A 119 -5.36 -21.71 2.87
C ALA A 119 -4.39 -21.03 3.84
N VAL A 120 -3.11 -21.45 3.84
CA VAL A 120 -2.04 -20.85 4.65
C VAL A 120 -1.87 -19.36 4.34
N LEU A 121 -1.80 -19.01 3.05
CA LEU A 121 -1.71 -17.62 2.59
C LEU A 121 -2.95 -16.81 2.98
N SER A 122 -4.15 -17.40 2.82
CA SER A 122 -5.42 -16.75 3.18
C SER A 122 -5.48 -16.46 4.69
N VAL A 123 -5.15 -17.44 5.54
CA VAL A 123 -5.13 -17.27 6.99
C VAL A 123 -4.07 -16.25 7.40
N GLY A 124 -2.86 -16.30 6.81
CA GLY A 124 -1.84 -15.29 7.06
C GLY A 124 -2.34 -13.88 6.73
N ALA A 125 -2.94 -13.72 5.54
CA ALA A 125 -3.48 -12.44 5.10
C ALA A 125 -4.62 -11.89 5.98
N ILE A 126 -5.49 -12.77 6.51
CA ILE A 126 -6.66 -12.39 7.29
C ILE A 126 -6.32 -12.21 8.78
N ALA A 127 -5.63 -13.18 9.37
CA ALA A 127 -5.42 -13.29 10.82
C ALA A 127 -4.00 -12.92 11.26
N GLY A 128 -3.09 -12.64 10.32
CA GLY A 128 -1.73 -12.17 10.59
C GLY A 128 -0.67 -13.26 10.62
N MET A 129 0.55 -12.85 10.93
CA MET A 129 1.76 -13.68 10.85
C MET A 129 1.70 -14.96 11.69
N ILE A 130 1.28 -14.86 12.96
CA ILE A 130 1.30 -16.00 13.89
C ILE A 130 0.28 -17.06 13.48
N PRO A 131 -1.02 -16.74 13.28
CA PRO A 131 -2.00 -17.74 12.83
C PRO A 131 -1.65 -18.35 11.47
N GLY A 132 -1.15 -17.54 10.52
CA GLY A 132 -0.68 -18.04 9.23
C GLY A 132 0.44 -19.07 9.39
N GLY A 133 1.44 -18.76 10.21
CA GLY A 133 2.54 -19.68 10.51
C GLY A 133 2.09 -20.98 11.17
N ILE A 134 1.16 -20.89 12.12
CA ILE A 134 0.58 -22.06 12.80
C ILE A 134 -0.14 -22.97 11.80
N VAL A 135 -1.04 -22.42 10.97
CA VAL A 135 -1.77 -23.22 9.97
C VAL A 135 -0.80 -23.84 8.96
N GLY A 136 0.22 -23.12 8.53
CA GLY A 136 1.27 -23.63 7.65
C GLY A 136 2.10 -24.77 8.26
N ALA A 137 2.40 -24.70 9.56
CA ALA A 137 3.04 -25.82 10.26
C ALA A 137 2.10 -27.02 10.38
N LEU A 138 0.83 -26.77 10.72
CA LEU A 138 -0.17 -27.81 10.92
C LEU A 138 -0.43 -28.64 9.66
N THR A 139 -0.36 -28.07 8.46
CA THR A 139 -0.49 -28.85 7.21
C THR A 139 0.62 -29.89 7.08
N GLY A 140 1.88 -29.53 7.37
CA GLY A 140 2.98 -30.50 7.35
C GLY A 140 2.93 -31.51 8.50
N ILE A 141 2.50 -31.08 9.69
CA ILE A 141 2.28 -31.97 10.84
C ILE A 141 1.16 -32.97 10.54
N ALA A 142 0.09 -32.57 9.86
CA ALA A 142 -1.01 -33.45 9.48
C ALA A 142 -0.51 -34.59 8.57
N SER A 143 0.35 -34.30 7.60
CA SER A 143 0.99 -35.33 6.77
C SER A 143 1.88 -36.28 7.59
N LEU A 144 2.65 -35.76 8.56
CA LEU A 144 3.44 -36.61 9.48
C LEU A 144 2.58 -37.53 10.33
N VAL A 145 1.50 -37.00 10.92
CA VAL A 145 0.58 -37.77 11.75
C VAL A 145 -0.09 -38.85 10.91
N ALA A 146 -0.53 -38.52 9.69
CA ALA A 146 -1.12 -39.49 8.78
C ALA A 146 -0.15 -40.64 8.44
N ALA A 147 1.11 -40.31 8.13
CA ALA A 147 2.17 -41.29 7.88
C ALA A 147 2.46 -42.18 9.10
N ALA A 148 2.55 -41.58 10.29
CA ALA A 148 2.78 -42.32 11.53
C ALA A 148 1.62 -43.29 11.85
N LEU A 149 0.37 -42.85 11.64
CA LEU A 149 -0.83 -43.69 11.84
C LEU A 149 -0.93 -44.83 10.83
N ALA A 150 -0.43 -44.61 9.60
CA ALA A 150 -0.37 -45.64 8.57
C ALA A 150 0.78 -46.65 8.79
N GLY A 151 1.62 -46.46 9.81
CA GLY A 151 2.79 -47.32 10.07
C GLY A 151 3.93 -47.13 9.07
N SER A 152 3.87 -46.09 8.22
CA SER A 152 4.92 -45.78 7.26
C SER A 152 6.04 -44.99 7.94
N THR A 153 7.19 -45.64 8.17
CA THR A 153 8.41 -45.04 8.74
C THR A 153 9.48 -44.77 7.70
N ASP A 154 9.11 -44.75 6.42
CA ASP A 154 10.02 -44.41 5.33
C ASP A 154 10.68 -43.06 5.62
N GLY A 155 11.98 -42.94 5.32
CA GLY A 155 12.89 -41.83 5.62
C GLY A 155 12.52 -40.44 5.07
N ARG A 156 11.24 -40.18 4.83
CA ARG A 156 10.58 -38.93 4.42
C ARG A 156 10.56 -37.86 5.51
N TRP A 157 11.20 -38.08 6.67
CA TRP A 157 11.25 -37.12 7.77
C TRP A 157 11.80 -35.76 7.33
N LEU A 158 12.80 -35.74 6.45
CA LEU A 158 13.39 -34.51 5.92
C LEU A 158 12.42 -33.76 5.00
N ALA A 159 11.73 -34.48 4.09
CA ALA A 159 10.73 -33.90 3.19
C ALA A 159 9.53 -33.32 3.96
N ASN A 160 9.07 -34.04 4.99
CA ASN A 160 7.97 -33.59 5.84
C ASN A 160 8.38 -32.40 6.73
N SER A 161 9.60 -32.40 7.28
CA SER A 161 10.14 -31.25 8.03
C SER A 161 10.26 -30.02 7.14
N GLY A 162 10.69 -30.20 5.89
CA GLY A 162 10.71 -29.13 4.89
C GLY A 162 9.32 -28.56 4.63
N THR A 163 8.29 -29.41 4.52
CA THR A 163 6.91 -28.98 4.33
C THR A 163 6.37 -28.17 5.51
N ILE A 164 6.65 -28.60 6.76
CA ILE A 164 6.29 -27.85 7.97
C ILE A 164 6.96 -26.48 7.98
N LEU A 165 8.27 -26.44 7.74
CA LEU A 165 9.05 -25.22 7.79
C LEU A 165 8.62 -24.25 6.68
N LEU A 166 8.52 -24.71 5.43
CA LEU A 166 8.12 -23.89 4.30
C LEU A 166 6.68 -23.42 4.42
N GLY A 167 5.76 -24.26 4.89
CA GLY A 167 4.38 -23.87 5.19
C GLY A 167 4.32 -22.78 6.24
N ALA A 168 5.03 -22.96 7.37
CA ALA A 168 5.09 -21.96 8.43
C ALA A 168 5.68 -20.62 7.94
N ILE A 169 6.79 -20.66 7.20
CA ILE A 169 7.41 -19.47 6.61
C ILE A 169 6.44 -18.78 5.65
N ALA A 170 5.77 -19.52 4.77
CA ALA A 170 4.82 -18.95 3.82
C ALA A 170 3.67 -18.22 4.54
N GLY A 171 3.11 -18.83 5.60
CA GLY A 171 2.07 -18.20 6.41
C GLY A 171 2.55 -16.97 7.17
N ILE A 172 3.76 -17.03 7.75
CA ILE A 172 4.42 -15.91 8.42
C ILE A 172 4.62 -14.73 7.47
N VAL A 173 5.20 -15.00 6.30
CA VAL A 173 5.50 -13.99 5.29
C VAL A 173 4.20 -13.38 4.74
N ALA A 174 3.18 -14.19 4.45
CA ALA A 174 1.89 -13.70 4.00
C ALA A 174 1.26 -12.73 5.01
N GLY A 175 1.28 -13.10 6.29
CA GLY A 175 0.78 -12.22 7.36
C GLY A 175 1.61 -10.97 7.53
N TYR A 176 2.94 -11.08 7.52
CA TYR A 176 3.83 -9.93 7.59
C TYR A 176 3.59 -8.93 6.46
N VAL A 177 3.50 -9.41 5.21
CA VAL A 177 3.25 -8.57 4.04
C VAL A 177 1.88 -7.89 4.14
N ALA A 178 0.83 -8.64 4.53
CA ALA A 178 -0.50 -8.09 4.71
C ALA A 178 -0.55 -7.01 5.81
N ASP A 179 0.10 -7.25 6.96
CA ASP A 179 0.18 -6.27 8.05
C ASP A 179 0.93 -5.01 7.64
N ARG A 180 2.02 -5.15 6.86
CA ARG A 180 2.82 -4.01 6.36
C ARG A 180 2.06 -3.18 5.34
N LEU A 181 1.30 -3.82 4.45
CA LEU A 181 0.41 -3.13 3.51
C LEU A 181 -0.63 -2.30 4.26
N ARG A 182 -1.32 -2.91 5.24
CA ARG A 182 -2.31 -2.21 6.08
C ARG A 182 -1.70 -1.03 6.84
N ALA A 183 -0.49 -1.19 7.38
CA ALA A 183 0.22 -0.11 8.08
C ALA A 183 0.61 1.05 7.14
N ALA A 184 1.11 0.73 5.94
CA ALA A 184 1.47 1.74 4.93
C ALA A 184 0.25 2.56 4.48
N GLU A 185 -0.91 1.91 4.35
CA GLU A 185 -2.16 2.57 3.97
C GLU A 185 -2.68 3.52 5.03
N MET A 186 -2.58 3.15 6.31
CA MET A 186 -2.94 4.06 7.40
C MET A 186 -2.09 5.33 7.40
N VAL A 187 -0.83 5.24 6.98
CA VAL A 187 0.04 6.41 6.80
C VAL A 187 -0.41 7.24 5.59
N LEU A 188 -0.66 6.58 4.46
CA LEU A 188 -1.08 7.24 3.22
C LEU A 188 -2.46 7.92 3.34
N ALA A 189 -3.42 7.28 4.00
CA ALA A 189 -4.74 7.83 4.25
C ALA A 189 -4.65 9.09 5.13
N ARG A 190 -3.80 9.06 6.16
CA ARG A 190 -3.54 10.25 6.99
C ARG A 190 -2.86 11.37 6.20
N ALA A 191 -1.94 11.04 5.30
CA ALA A 191 -1.29 12.02 4.44
C ALA A 191 -2.31 12.68 3.49
N ARG A 192 -3.16 11.89 2.82
CA ARG A 192 -4.23 12.40 1.95
C ARG A 192 -5.24 13.26 2.69
N ALA A 193 -5.66 12.82 3.89
CA ALA A 193 -6.57 13.60 4.73
C ALA A 193 -5.97 14.96 5.12
N ARG A 194 -4.65 15.03 5.35
CA ARG A 194 -3.95 16.30 5.60
C ARG A 194 -3.91 17.20 4.37
N GLU A 195 -3.67 16.64 3.19
CA GLU A 195 -3.67 17.40 1.92
C GLU A 195 -5.05 17.95 1.57
N GLU A 196 -6.10 17.14 1.73
CA GLU A 196 -7.49 17.56 1.54
C GLU A 196 -7.88 18.65 2.54
N PHE A 197 -7.59 18.44 3.82
CA PHE A 197 -7.85 19.45 4.85
C PHE A 197 -7.09 20.76 4.61
N ALA A 198 -5.83 20.70 4.17
CA ALA A 198 -5.06 21.88 3.82
C ALA A 198 -5.68 22.66 2.64
N ARG A 199 -6.22 21.95 1.63
CA ARG A 199 -6.92 22.56 0.50
C ARG A 199 -8.21 23.26 0.93
N ASP A 200 -9.04 22.58 1.72
CA ASP A 200 -10.31 23.15 2.19
C ASP A 200 -10.08 24.39 3.08
N LEU A 201 -9.06 24.34 3.95
CA LEU A 201 -8.67 25.49 4.76
C LEU A 201 -8.16 26.65 3.89
N HIS A 202 -7.39 26.35 2.84
CA HIS A 202 -6.86 27.37 1.93
C HIS A 202 -8.00 28.15 1.27
N ASP A 203 -8.97 27.44 0.70
CA ASP A 203 -10.10 28.05 0.01
C ASP A 203 -10.99 28.82 0.99
N GLY A 204 -11.24 28.26 2.18
CA GLY A 204 -12.03 28.91 3.22
C GLY A 204 -11.42 30.23 3.72
N VAL A 205 -10.10 30.28 3.93
CA VAL A 205 -9.41 31.50 4.36
C VAL A 205 -9.42 32.53 3.23
N LEU A 206 -9.07 32.15 2.00
CA LEU A 206 -9.10 33.07 0.85
C LEU A 206 -10.50 33.63 0.60
N GLN A 207 -11.54 32.78 0.71
CA GLN A 207 -12.93 33.20 0.59
C GLN A 207 -13.30 34.22 1.67
N THR A 208 -12.93 33.96 2.92
CA THR A 208 -13.25 34.85 4.05
C THR A 208 -12.55 36.20 3.88
N LEU A 209 -11.26 36.20 3.52
CA LEU A 209 -10.50 37.43 3.23
C LEU A 209 -11.13 38.21 2.07
N ALA A 210 -11.56 37.54 1.00
CA ALA A 210 -12.23 38.18 -0.12
C ALA A 210 -13.58 38.81 0.26
N VAL A 211 -14.35 38.16 1.15
CA VAL A 211 -15.60 38.71 1.69
C VAL A 211 -15.34 39.95 2.54
N ILE A 212 -14.35 39.91 3.43
CA ILE A 212 -13.94 41.06 4.26
C ILE A 212 -13.53 42.23 3.35
N GLN A 213 -12.70 41.98 2.35
CA GLN A 213 -12.22 43.00 1.41
C GLN A 213 -13.34 43.64 0.58
N ARG A 214 -14.43 42.91 0.28
CA ARG A 214 -15.55 43.41 -0.54
C ARG A 214 -16.70 44.04 0.25
N ARG A 215 -16.90 43.65 1.51
CA ARG A 215 -18.09 44.02 2.30
C ARG A 215 -17.82 44.87 3.54
N SER A 216 -16.55 45.12 3.88
CA SER A 216 -16.20 45.98 5.01
C SER A 216 -16.10 47.45 4.58
N ASP A 217 -16.73 48.34 5.35
CA ASP A 217 -16.61 49.80 5.20
C ASP A 217 -15.40 50.37 5.98
N ASP A 218 -14.77 49.56 6.84
CA ASP A 218 -13.55 49.92 7.57
C ASP A 218 -12.30 49.72 6.68
N ALA A 219 -11.68 50.83 6.30
CA ALA A 219 -10.49 50.87 5.45
C ALA A 219 -9.26 50.21 6.09
N ALA A 220 -9.11 50.28 7.41
CA ALA A 220 -7.99 49.65 8.11
C ALA A 220 -8.12 48.12 8.08
N LEU A 221 -9.35 47.60 8.25
CA LEU A 221 -9.63 46.17 8.18
C LEU A 221 -9.42 45.60 6.77
N VAL A 222 -9.79 46.35 5.72
CA VAL A 222 -9.54 45.96 4.31
C VAL A 222 -8.04 45.92 4.01
N ALA A 223 -7.26 46.88 4.51
CA ALA A 223 -5.81 46.89 4.34
C ALA A 223 -5.14 45.68 5.00
N LEU A 224 -5.54 45.36 6.24
CA LEU A 224 -5.05 44.19 6.97
C LEU A 224 -5.39 42.87 6.24
N ALA A 225 -6.62 42.73 5.74
CA ALA A 225 -7.02 41.54 4.98
C ALA A 225 -6.22 41.36 3.68
N ARG A 226 -5.86 42.45 2.99
CA ARG A 226 -4.98 42.41 1.80
C ARG A 226 -3.54 42.04 2.14
N GLU A 227 -3.04 42.49 3.29
CA GLU A 227 -1.72 42.12 3.78
C GLU A 227 -1.66 40.63 4.11
N GLN A 228 -2.67 40.12 4.83
CA GLN A 228 -2.78 38.71 5.19
C GLN A 228 -2.95 37.78 3.97
N ASP A 229 -3.71 38.16 2.94
CA ASP A 229 -3.77 37.39 1.68
C ASP A 229 -2.41 37.32 0.99
N ARG A 230 -1.67 38.43 0.94
CA ARG A 230 -0.32 38.47 0.35
C ARG A 230 0.69 37.64 1.15
N GLU A 231 0.63 37.70 2.47
CA GLU A 231 1.48 36.91 3.36
C GLU A 231 1.21 35.40 3.21
N LEU A 232 -0.06 35.00 3.16
CA LEU A 232 -0.48 33.62 2.95
C LEU A 232 -0.03 33.07 1.58
N ARG A 233 -0.24 33.84 0.49
CA ARG A 233 0.20 33.43 -0.85
C ARG A 233 1.72 33.27 -0.95
N ALA A 234 2.48 34.15 -0.30
CA ALA A 234 3.94 34.05 -0.24
C ALA A 234 4.38 32.80 0.55
N PHE A 235 3.77 32.55 1.71
CA PHE A 235 4.03 31.35 2.51
C PHE A 235 3.74 30.06 1.72
N ILE A 236 2.62 29.99 1.00
CA ILE A 236 2.20 28.82 0.22
C ILE A 236 3.05 28.62 -1.04
N GLY A 237 3.46 29.69 -1.71
CA GLY A 237 4.32 29.63 -2.89
C GLY A 237 5.73 29.10 -2.61
N GLY A 238 6.04 28.74 -1.35
CA GLY A 238 7.40 28.38 -0.95
C GLY A 238 8.38 29.54 -1.09
N GLU A 239 7.87 30.77 -1.28
CA GLU A 239 8.66 31.99 -1.21
C GLU A 239 9.08 32.16 0.25
N ARG A 240 10.20 31.53 0.60
CA ARG A 240 10.92 31.86 1.82
C ARG A 240 11.46 33.27 1.62
N ARG A 241 10.62 34.27 1.89
CA ARG A 241 11.01 35.66 1.91
C ARG A 241 12.16 35.80 2.90
N LEU A 242 13.19 36.54 2.50
CA LEU A 242 14.12 37.15 3.44
C LEU A 242 13.28 37.82 4.55
N PRO A 243 13.75 37.82 5.82
CA PRO A 243 12.97 38.32 6.94
C PRO A 243 12.30 39.65 6.58
N SER A 244 10.96 39.68 6.61
CA SER A 244 10.14 40.85 6.25
C SER A 244 10.60 42.10 7.01
N ASP A 245 11.19 41.91 8.18
CA ASP A 245 11.77 42.93 9.03
C ASP A 245 12.92 43.71 8.36
N LEU A 246 13.77 43.07 7.54
CA LEU A 246 14.89 43.75 6.87
C LEU A 246 14.41 44.64 5.71
N VAL A 247 13.47 44.13 4.90
CA VAL A 247 12.91 44.91 3.78
C VAL A 247 12.04 46.05 4.32
N ALA A 248 11.24 45.79 5.35
CA ALA A 248 10.45 46.81 6.02
C ALA A 248 11.31 47.85 6.74
N ALA A 249 12.45 47.46 7.33
CA ALA A 249 13.42 48.39 7.90
C ALA A 249 14.06 49.26 6.82
N LEU A 250 14.47 48.68 5.68
CA LEU A 250 15.06 49.44 4.56
C LEU A 250 14.09 50.47 3.98
N HIS A 251 12.81 50.12 3.79
CA HIS A 251 11.80 51.09 3.34
C HIS A 251 11.53 52.18 4.39
N ARG A 252 11.51 51.85 5.69
CA ARG A 252 11.36 52.85 6.76
C ARG A 252 12.53 53.82 6.81
N THR A 253 13.76 53.32 6.74
CA THR A 253 14.96 54.16 6.71
C THR A 253 15.02 55.02 5.44
N ALA A 254 14.59 54.50 4.28
CA ALA A 254 14.50 55.29 3.06
C ALA A 254 13.46 56.43 3.19
N ALA A 255 12.29 56.16 3.77
CA ALA A 255 11.28 57.18 4.02
C ALA A 255 11.77 58.29 4.97
N GLU A 256 12.51 57.94 6.02
CA GLU A 256 13.14 58.90 6.92
C GLU A 256 14.20 59.77 6.20
N ALA A 257 15.00 59.17 5.32
CA ALA A 257 16.02 59.88 4.56
C ALA A 257 15.43 60.85 3.53
N ILE A 258 14.37 60.46 2.81
CA ILE A 258 13.64 61.34 1.88
C ILE A 258 13.11 62.57 2.62
N GLY A 259 12.46 62.36 3.77
CA GLY A 259 11.86 63.46 4.55
C GLY A 259 12.88 64.40 5.19
N ARG A 260 14.09 63.92 5.50
CA ARG A 260 15.11 64.70 6.22
C ARG A 260 16.11 65.40 5.30
N PHE A 261 16.37 64.86 4.12
CA PHE A 261 17.45 65.31 3.24
C PHE A 261 16.99 65.72 1.84
N ASP A 262 15.68 65.69 1.54
CA ASP A 262 15.08 66.06 0.25
C ASP A 262 15.74 65.37 -0.96
N VAL A 263 15.98 64.07 -0.80
CA VAL A 263 16.56 63.19 -1.83
C VAL A 263 15.53 62.18 -2.30
N ALA A 264 15.53 61.85 -3.59
CA ALA A 264 14.73 60.75 -4.13
C ALA A 264 15.46 59.41 -3.89
N VAL A 265 14.86 58.53 -3.10
CA VAL A 265 15.42 57.20 -2.79
C VAL A 265 14.45 56.13 -3.25
N ASP A 266 14.90 55.25 -4.14
CA ASP A 266 14.15 54.06 -4.57
C ASP A 266 14.80 52.80 -3.96
N VAL A 267 14.01 52.01 -3.24
CA VAL A 267 14.50 50.80 -2.55
C VAL A 267 14.19 49.60 -3.43
N VAL A 268 15.18 49.22 -4.23
CA VAL A 268 15.10 48.04 -5.10
C VAL A 268 15.75 46.85 -4.41
N VAL A 269 14.93 45.89 -3.97
CA VAL A 269 15.42 44.64 -3.36
C VAL A 269 15.61 43.59 -4.46
N ILE A 270 16.87 43.26 -4.76
CA ILE A 270 17.23 42.26 -5.78
C ILE A 270 17.67 40.98 -5.07
N ASP A 271 16.94 39.88 -5.27
CA ASP A 271 17.42 38.54 -4.87
C ASP A 271 18.64 38.18 -5.74
N ARG A 272 19.81 38.01 -5.10
CA ARG A 272 21.12 37.90 -5.75
C ARG A 272 21.42 36.54 -6.36
N ARG A 273 20.44 35.66 -6.56
CA ARG A 273 20.70 34.35 -7.17
C ARG A 273 20.71 34.43 -8.69
N LEU A 274 21.82 34.88 -9.25
CA LEU A 274 22.21 34.55 -10.63
C LEU A 274 22.34 33.01 -10.72
N PRO A 275 21.60 32.33 -11.62
CA PRO A 275 21.78 30.90 -11.82
C PRO A 275 23.27 30.58 -12.07
N GLU A 276 23.81 29.56 -11.42
CA GLU A 276 25.26 29.26 -11.46
C GLU A 276 25.79 29.10 -12.89
N ALA A 277 24.95 28.59 -13.80
CA ALA A 277 25.25 28.46 -15.22
C ALA A 277 25.60 29.80 -15.90
N VAL A 278 24.91 30.89 -15.56
CA VAL A 278 25.16 32.22 -16.13
C VAL A 278 26.46 32.80 -15.58
N ARG A 279 26.73 32.59 -14.28
CA ARG A 279 27.97 33.04 -13.64
C ARG A 279 29.19 32.31 -14.21
N ALA A 280 29.08 31.00 -14.41
CA ALA A 280 30.14 30.18 -14.99
C ALA A 280 30.48 30.64 -16.41
N ARG A 281 29.47 30.93 -17.24
CA ARG A 281 29.66 31.37 -18.62
C ARG A 281 30.22 32.78 -18.75
N LEU A 282 29.78 33.72 -17.90
CA LEU A 282 30.36 35.06 -17.86
C LEU A 282 31.83 35.04 -17.46
N LYS A 283 32.21 34.18 -16.52
CA LYS A 283 33.61 34.07 -16.09
C LYS A 283 34.49 33.40 -17.15
N SER A 284 33.94 32.47 -17.95
CA SER A 284 34.69 31.83 -19.03
C SER A 284 34.92 32.77 -20.22
N GLU A 285 33.94 33.60 -20.57
CA GLU A 285 34.04 34.47 -21.74
C GLU A 285 34.63 35.86 -21.42
N LEU A 286 34.47 36.35 -20.19
CA LEU A 286 35.01 37.63 -19.73
C LEU A 286 35.74 37.43 -18.38
N PRO A 287 36.99 36.93 -18.40
CA PRO A 287 37.72 36.56 -17.18
C PRO A 287 37.94 37.72 -16.21
N GLU A 288 38.03 38.95 -16.73
CA GLU A 288 38.27 40.16 -15.94
C GLU A 288 36.99 40.78 -15.36
N PHE A 289 35.81 40.38 -15.86
CA PHE A 289 34.54 40.94 -15.40
C PHE A 289 34.17 40.37 -14.03
N ASP A 290 33.89 41.25 -13.06
CA ASP A 290 33.40 40.86 -11.73
C ASP A 290 31.88 40.61 -11.79
N PRO A 291 31.39 39.37 -11.64
CA PRO A 291 29.97 39.05 -11.72
C PRO A 291 29.13 39.76 -10.66
N ARG A 292 29.75 40.28 -9.58
CA ARG A 292 29.05 41.07 -8.54
C ARG A 292 28.62 42.44 -9.05
N LYS A 293 29.20 42.92 -10.14
CA LYS A 293 28.88 44.21 -10.76
C LYS A 293 27.80 44.09 -11.85
N LEU A 294 27.30 42.89 -12.11
CA LEU A 294 26.22 42.67 -13.07
C LEU A 294 24.86 42.87 -12.42
N ILE A 295 24.06 43.77 -12.99
CA ILE A 295 22.65 43.94 -12.64
C ILE A 295 21.84 43.39 -13.82
N VAL A 296 21.08 42.32 -13.58
CA VAL A 296 20.11 41.79 -14.55
C VAL A 296 18.74 42.21 -14.06
N ASN A 297 18.06 43.04 -14.84
CA ASN A 297 16.68 43.43 -14.58
C ASN A 297 15.77 42.70 -15.57
N ALA A 298 14.67 42.13 -15.09
CA ALA A 298 13.62 41.58 -15.92
C ALA A 298 12.38 42.45 -15.72
N THR A 299 11.76 42.88 -16.82
CA THR A 299 10.43 43.49 -16.74
C THR A 299 9.47 42.44 -16.20
N HIS A 300 8.87 42.69 -15.05
CA HIS A 300 7.94 41.78 -14.36
C HIS A 300 6.59 41.70 -15.11
N THR A 301 6.63 41.33 -16.39
CA THR A 301 5.45 41.15 -17.23
C THR A 301 4.80 39.80 -16.94
N HIS A 302 3.48 39.77 -16.90
CA HIS A 302 2.68 38.53 -16.79
C HIS A 302 2.32 37.95 -18.18
N THR A 303 3.02 38.39 -19.22
CA THR A 303 3.01 37.87 -20.60
C THR A 303 4.42 37.95 -21.17
#